data_AF-A0A948KFK3-F1
#
_entry.id   AF-A0A948KFK3-F1
#
_cell.length_a   1.000
_cell.length_b   1.000
_cell.length_c   1.000
_cell.angle_alpha   90.00
_cell.angle_beta   90.00
_cell.angle_gamma   90.00
#
_symmetry.space_group_name_H-M   'P 1'
#
loop_
_entity.id
_entity.type
_entity.pdbx_description
1 polymer ?
#
loop_
_entity_poly.entity_id
_entity_poly.type
_entity_poly.pdbx_seq_one_letter_code
_entity_poly.pdbx_strand_id
1 'polypeptide(L)'
;IDNAIEKIERQLKKRKEKIRGFKTNSSRMEELGGGESPGEEDDESQESKVVETRNIVLIPMSIDDAVLEMETSKNRFVIYRDSSTENVAVIYRRDDGKFALMEVSS
;
A
#
# COMPACT_ATOMS: atom_id res chain seq x y z
N ILE A 1 -25.97 -35.43 19.04
CA ILE A 1 -26.40 -34.02 18.85
C ILE A 1 -25.36 -33.06 19.47
N ASP A 2 -24.19 -33.57 19.84
CA ASP A 2 -23.20 -32.86 20.66
C ASP A 2 -22.13 -32.09 19.86
N ASN A 3 -21.96 -32.37 18.57
CA ASN A 3 -20.98 -31.68 17.70
C ASN A 3 -21.40 -30.24 17.30
N ALA A 4 -22.69 -29.91 17.42
CA ALA A 4 -23.19 -28.59 17.06
C ALA A 4 -22.85 -27.54 18.14
N ILE A 5 -22.86 -27.97 19.41
CA ILE A 5 -22.63 -27.10 20.56
C ILE A 5 -21.15 -26.66 20.60
N GLU A 6 -20.22 -27.59 20.40
CA GLU A 6 -18.79 -27.26 20.34
C GLU A 6 -18.44 -26.28 19.21
N LYS A 7 -19.07 -26.42 18.04
CA LYS A 7 -18.85 -25.51 16.90
C LYS A 7 -19.35 -24.09 17.21
N ILE A 8 -20.50 -23.97 17.87
CA ILE A 8 -21.08 -22.67 18.25
C ILE A 8 -20.23 -22.01 19.33
N GLU A 9 -19.76 -22.75 20.35
CA GLU A 9 -18.86 -22.23 21.38
C GLU A 9 -17.52 -21.74 20.80
N ARG A 10 -16.93 -22.48 19.85
CA ARG A 10 -15.70 -22.07 19.15
C ARG A 10 -15.90 -20.80 18.33
N GLN A 11 -17.03 -20.67 17.65
CA GLN A 11 -17.36 -19.47 16.87
C GLN A 11 -17.61 -18.26 17.77
N LEU A 12 -18.27 -18.45 18.92
CA LEU A 12 -18.47 -17.38 19.92
C LEU A 12 -17.15 -16.90 20.51
N LYS A 13 -16.21 -17.80 20.81
CA LYS A 13 -14.86 -17.44 21.29
C LYS A 13 -14.07 -16.65 20.24
N LYS A 14 -14.06 -17.10 18.99
CA LYS A 14 -13.39 -16.42 17.86
C LYS A 14 -13.96 -15.01 17.61
N ARG A 15 -15.29 -14.83 17.68
CA ARG A 15 -15.90 -13.50 17.55
C ARG A 15 -15.55 -12.57 18.73
N LYS A 16 -15.54 -13.06 19.97
CA LYS A 16 -15.16 -12.25 21.15
C LYS A 16 -13.71 -11.76 21.08
N GLU A 17 -12.77 -12.60 20.64
CA GLU A 17 -11.36 -12.21 20.48
C GLU A 17 -11.17 -11.20 19.33
N LYS A 18 -11.86 -11.38 18.21
CA LYS A 18 -11.82 -10.44 17.07
C LYS A 18 -12.37 -9.05 17.42
N ILE A 19 -13.45 -8.97 18.21
CA ILE A 19 -14.03 -7.69 18.65
C ILE A 19 -13.13 -6.98 19.68
N ARG A 20 -12.47 -7.73 20.58
CA ARG A 20 -11.58 -7.16 21.60
C ARG A 20 -10.28 -6.61 20.98
N GLY A 21 -9.75 -7.27 19.95
CA GLY A 21 -8.60 -6.77 19.18
C GLY A 21 -8.91 -5.51 18.36
N PHE A 22 -10.13 -5.37 17.86
CA PHE A 22 -10.55 -4.20 17.09
C PHE A 22 -10.72 -2.95 17.97
N LYS A 23 -11.24 -3.09 19.21
CA LYS A 23 -11.41 -1.95 20.13
C LYS A 23 -10.09 -1.34 20.63
N THR A 24 -8.98 -2.09 20.67
CA THR A 24 -7.69 -1.56 21.15
C THR A 24 -6.92 -0.82 20.05
N ASN A 25 -7.20 -1.10 18.76
CA ASN A 25 -6.52 -0.46 17.62
C ASN A 25 -7.36 0.63 16.94
N SER A 26 -8.64 0.81 17.32
CA SER A 26 -9.57 1.73 16.66
C SER A 26 -9.50 3.19 17.12
N SER A 27 -8.71 3.54 18.14
CA SER A 27 -8.76 4.89 18.73
C SER A 27 -7.72 5.89 18.18
N ARG A 28 -7.04 5.64 17.05
CA ARG A 28 -6.07 6.64 16.54
C ARG A 28 -5.85 6.79 15.04
N MET A 29 -6.69 6.24 14.18
CA MET A 29 -6.56 6.54 12.74
C MET A 29 -7.92 6.54 12.06
N GLU A 30 -8.80 7.43 12.53
CA GLU A 30 -9.89 7.93 11.70
C GLU A 30 -9.34 9.02 10.74
N GLU A 31 -10.01 9.15 9.59
CA GLU A 31 -9.87 10.14 8.51
C GLU A 31 -8.75 9.89 7.47
N LEU A 32 -8.97 9.61 6.18
CA LEU A 32 -10.11 9.78 5.26
C LEU A 32 -9.94 8.88 4.02
N GLY A 33 -11.02 8.22 3.57
CA GLY A 33 -11.25 8.02 2.13
C GLY A 33 -11.62 6.62 1.61
N GLY A 34 -12.85 6.15 1.88
CA GLY A 34 -13.70 5.58 0.82
C GLY A 34 -13.88 4.05 0.72
N GLY A 35 -14.87 3.51 1.44
CA GLY A 35 -15.84 2.55 0.90
C GLY A 35 -15.54 1.04 1.00
N GLU A 36 -16.00 0.40 2.06
CA GLU A 36 -16.15 -1.06 2.16
C GLU A 36 -17.52 -1.52 1.64
N SER A 37 -17.58 -2.69 1.00
CA SER A 37 -18.55 -3.75 1.35
C SER A 37 -18.12 -5.12 0.80
N PRO A 38 -18.51 -6.24 1.44
CA PRO A 38 -17.69 -7.44 1.54
C PRO A 38 -18.22 -8.59 0.69
N GLY A 39 -17.33 -9.27 -0.04
CA GLY A 39 -17.60 -10.57 -0.67
C GLY A 39 -16.75 -11.64 0.01
N GLU A 40 -17.42 -12.63 0.58
CA GLU A 40 -16.82 -13.86 1.13
C GLU A 40 -16.40 -14.81 -0.01
N GLU A 41 -15.51 -15.75 0.32
CA GLU A 41 -15.13 -16.95 -0.47
C GLU A 41 -14.14 -16.62 -1.63
N ASP A 42 -13.02 -17.30 -1.88
CA ASP A 42 -12.59 -18.67 -1.60
C ASP A 42 -11.05 -18.74 -1.73
N ASP A 43 -10.53 -19.90 -1.35
CA ASP A 43 -9.16 -20.38 -1.31
C ASP A 43 -8.29 -20.16 -2.58
N GLU A 44 -6.99 -20.40 -2.39
CA GLU A 44 -5.96 -20.65 -3.42
C GLU A 44 -5.31 -19.45 -4.13
N SER A 45 -4.06 -19.19 -3.72
CA SER A 45 -3.04 -18.39 -4.43
C SER A 45 -3.36 -16.90 -4.61
N GLN A 46 -2.83 -16.06 -3.71
CA GLN A 46 -2.48 -14.67 -4.07
C GLN A 46 -1.35 -14.71 -5.12
N GLU A 47 -1.68 -15.13 -6.33
CA GLU A 47 -0.87 -14.86 -7.51
C GLU A 47 -0.61 -13.35 -7.50
N SER A 48 0.65 -12.94 -7.63
CA SER A 48 1.05 -11.54 -7.76
C SER A 48 0.50 -10.99 -9.08
N LYS A 49 -0.80 -10.74 -9.13
CA LYS A 49 -1.50 -10.23 -10.30
C LYS A 49 -1.23 -8.73 -10.39
N VAL A 50 -0.76 -8.29 -11.56
CA VAL A 50 -0.63 -6.87 -11.87
C VAL A 50 -2.03 -6.27 -11.85
N VAL A 51 -2.30 -5.41 -10.86
CA VAL A 51 -3.64 -4.82 -10.65
C VAL A 51 -3.94 -3.66 -11.58
N GLU A 52 -2.90 -2.95 -12.04
CA GLU A 52 -3.04 -1.78 -12.90
C GLU A 52 -1.73 -1.56 -13.68
N THR A 53 -1.85 -1.20 -14.96
CA THR A 53 -0.71 -0.76 -15.78
C THR A 53 -0.90 0.69 -16.14
N ARG A 54 0.05 1.54 -15.74
CA ARG A 54 0.09 2.95 -16.15
C ARG A 54 1.27 3.19 -17.07
N ASN A 55 0.98 3.79 -18.22
CA ASN A 55 2.01 4.29 -19.11
C ASN A 55 2.31 5.73 -18.70
N ILE A 56 3.59 6.02 -18.46
CA ILE A 56 4.08 7.35 -18.13
C ILE A 56 5.13 7.77 -19.16
N VAL A 57 5.19 9.07 -19.43
CA VAL A 57 6.23 9.66 -20.27
C VAL A 57 7.36 10.10 -19.37
N LEU A 58 8.59 9.69 -19.68
CA LEU A 58 9.77 10.12 -18.92
C LEU A 58 10.11 11.57 -19.29
N ILE A 59 9.83 12.47 -18.37
CA ILE A 59 10.18 13.89 -18.49
C ILE A 59 11.60 14.08 -17.93
N PRO A 60 12.51 14.72 -18.67
CA PRO A 60 13.81 15.11 -18.13
C PRO A 60 13.63 16.16 -17.03
N MET A 61 14.13 15.88 -15.81
CA MET A 61 14.09 16.81 -14.69
C MET A 61 15.31 16.63 -13.79
N SER A 62 15.58 17.62 -12.93
CA SER A 62 16.63 17.49 -11.91
C SER A 62 16.14 16.71 -10.69
N ILE A 63 17.07 16.26 -9.84
CA ILE A 63 16.72 15.59 -8.58
C ILE A 63 15.89 16.50 -7.65
N ASP A 64 16.21 17.79 -7.60
CA ASP A 64 15.49 18.76 -6.76
C ASP A 64 14.06 18.96 -7.27
N ASP A 65 13.87 19.02 -8.59
CA ASP A 65 12.53 19.10 -9.20
C ASP A 65 11.72 17.83 -8.91
N ALA A 66 12.34 16.66 -8.97
CA ALA A 66 11.70 15.39 -8.65
C ALA A 66 11.28 15.31 -7.16
N VAL A 67 12.09 15.85 -6.25
CA VAL A 67 11.73 15.98 -4.82
C VAL A 67 10.53 16.92 -4.66
N LEU A 68 10.54 18.07 -5.34
CA LEU A 68 9.43 19.04 -5.28
C LEU A 68 8.12 18.42 -5.82
N GLU A 69 8.21 17.63 -6.89
CA GLU A 69 7.06 16.91 -7.43
C GLU A 69 6.53 15.85 -6.45
N MET A 70 7.42 15.14 -5.74
CA MET A 70 7.07 14.21 -4.66
C MET A 70 6.38 14.88 -3.47
N GLU A 71 6.68 16.14 -3.18
CA GLU A 71 6.05 16.90 -2.10
C GLU A 71 4.71 17.52 -2.52
N THR A 72 4.63 17.98 -3.77
CA THR A 72 3.43 18.63 -4.33
C THR A 72 2.37 17.61 -4.71
N SER A 73 2.81 16.45 -5.23
CA SER A 73 1.94 15.34 -5.61
C SER A 73 1.78 14.38 -4.43
N LYS A 74 0.61 13.78 -4.25
CA LYS A 74 0.41 12.66 -3.31
C LYS A 74 0.97 11.32 -3.86
N ASN A 75 1.96 11.38 -4.74
CA ASN A 75 2.56 10.21 -5.37
C ASN A 75 3.54 9.54 -4.41
N ARG A 76 3.60 8.20 -4.44
CA ARG A 76 4.53 7.44 -3.58
C ARG A 76 5.93 7.33 -4.18
N PHE A 77 6.04 7.49 -5.49
CA PHE A 77 7.27 7.48 -6.25
C PHE A 77 7.11 8.38 -7.48
N VAL A 78 8.22 8.94 -7.94
CA VAL A 78 8.33 9.68 -9.19
C VAL A 78 9.41 9.01 -10.03
N ILE A 79 9.10 8.74 -11.29
CA ILE A 79 10.01 8.15 -12.26
C ILE A 79 10.34 9.23 -13.28
N TYR A 80 11.62 9.49 -13.49
CA TYR A 80 12.07 10.57 -14.35
C TYR A 80 13.35 10.22 -15.09
N ARG A 81 13.70 11.05 -16.06
CA ARG A 81 15.02 11.01 -16.70
C ARG A 81 15.88 12.10 -16.06
N ASP A 82 17.02 11.73 -15.50
CA ASP A 82 17.90 12.69 -14.89
C ASP A 82 18.54 13.60 -15.96
N SER A 83 18.47 14.91 -15.76
CA SER A 83 18.96 15.88 -16.73
C SER A 83 20.49 15.96 -16.82
N SER A 84 21.21 15.47 -15.82
CA SER A 84 22.68 15.53 -15.76
C SER A 84 23.33 14.27 -16.32
N THR A 85 22.75 13.11 -16.02
CA THR A 85 23.29 11.80 -16.40
C THR A 85 22.55 11.15 -17.56
N GLU A 86 21.40 11.70 -17.96
CA GLU A 86 20.47 11.14 -18.94
C GLU A 86 19.92 9.75 -18.60
N ASN A 87 20.18 9.26 -17.38
CA ASN A 87 19.73 7.96 -16.90
C ASN A 87 18.28 8.01 -16.42
N VAL A 88 17.64 6.84 -16.36
CA VAL A 88 16.31 6.70 -15.75
C VAL A 88 16.48 6.57 -14.24
N ALA A 89 15.78 7.39 -13.49
CA ALA A 89 15.83 7.42 -12.03
C ALA A 89 14.43 7.33 -11.42
N VAL A 90 14.36 6.77 -10.22
CA VAL A 90 13.15 6.67 -9.40
C VAL A 90 13.45 7.22 -8.02
N ILE A 91 12.70 8.23 -7.61
CA ILE A 91 12.71 8.73 -6.23
C ILE A 91 11.44 8.28 -5.52
N TYR A 92 11.57 7.82 -4.28
CA TYR A 92 10.43 7.38 -3.47
C TYR A 92 10.64 7.68 -1.99
N ARG A 93 9.54 7.75 -1.24
CA ARG A 93 9.55 7.96 0.20
C ARG A 93 9.64 6.61 0.92
N ARG A 94 10.64 6.45 1.78
CA ARG A 94 10.83 5.30 2.66
C ARG A 94 9.89 5.38 3.88
N ASP A 95 9.76 4.26 4.60
CA ASP A 95 8.97 4.20 5.84
C ASP A 95 9.54 5.09 6.97
N ASP A 96 10.84 5.40 6.90
CA ASP A 96 11.52 6.33 7.82
C ASP A 96 11.26 7.82 7.49
N GLY A 97 10.45 8.10 6.47
CA GLY A 97 10.11 9.45 6.03
C GLY A 97 11.18 10.14 5.17
N LYS A 98 12.35 9.52 4.96
CA LYS A 98 13.39 10.04 4.08
C LYS A 98 13.14 9.64 2.62
N PHE A 99 13.80 10.36 1.72
CA PHE A 99 13.80 10.03 0.30
C PHE A 99 14.93 9.04 -0.03
N ALA A 100 14.62 8.10 -0.91
CA ALA A 100 15.61 7.23 -1.55
C ALA A 100 15.56 7.43 -3.06
N LEU A 101 16.75 7.43 -3.66
CA LEU A 101 16.96 7.49 -5.11
C LEU A 101 17.44 6.12 -5.58
N MET A 102 16.85 5.62 -6.66
CA MET A 102 17.36 4.48 -7.42
C MET A 102 17.61 4.93 -8.85
N GLU A 103 18.80 4.68 -9.36
CA GLU A 103 19.18 4.99 -10.74
C GLU A 103 19.46 3.71 -11.52
N VAL A 104 19.02 3.68 -12.76
CA VAL A 104 19.35 2.61 -13.70
C VAL A 104 20.52 3.11 -14.55
N SER A 105 21.71 2.58 -14.26
CA SER A 105 22.86 2.72 -15.14
C SER A 105 22.85 1.58 -16.14
N SER A 106 23.13 1.87 -17.42
CA SER A 106 23.29 0.86 -18.47
C SER A 106 24.76 0.59 -18.78
#